data_AF-A0A7X8NAT4-F1
#
_entry.id   AF-A0A7X8NAT4-F1
#
_cell.length_a   1.000
_cell.length_b   1.000
_cell.length_c   1.000
_cell.angle_alpha   90.00
_cell.angle_beta   90.00
_cell.angle_gamma   90.00
#
_symmetry.space_group_name_H-M   'P 1'
#
loop_
_entity.id
_entity.type
_entity.pdbx_description
1 polymer ?
#
loop_
_entity_poly.entity_id
_entity_poly.type
_entity_poly.pdbx_seq_one_letter_code
_entity_poly.pdbx_strand_id
1 'polypeptide(L)'
;MNYNFIKNKGGALYSAFIFIFFTSCISISKIIIGFKNPTVITIEELKGIRNQIFNDDIGDYYYKEGIKDSIFLNKILSLSFSGNLNIYNKDKKKIFFKNSTCINDDLEIINKNIDSLIYVSNDILDDKIKNLMNLNLNEPNKISNFKNYDYYIIYYWSSFMNKKNLIKNEFKFLEQNFNSENCKIIRINCDFLDIWNLEKGKKIKLKFKRDNDDYYDVSFKSIPWK
;
A
#
# COMPACT_ATOMS: atom_id res chain seq x y z
N MET A 1 22.34 39.53 -41.13
CA MET A 1 21.55 38.59 -40.29
C MET A 1 22.49 37.93 -39.31
N ASN A 2 22.56 38.48 -38.09
CA ASN A 2 23.36 37.93 -37.00
C ASN A 2 22.45 37.08 -36.11
N TYR A 3 22.67 35.76 -36.12
CA TYR A 3 22.08 34.88 -35.13
C TYR A 3 22.96 34.89 -33.89
N ASN A 4 22.55 35.66 -32.88
CA ASN A 4 23.11 35.58 -31.54
C ASN A 4 22.63 34.27 -30.89
N PHE A 5 23.57 33.32 -30.74
CA PHE A 5 23.42 32.19 -29.83
C PHE A 5 23.32 32.72 -28.39
N ILE A 6 22.11 32.79 -27.84
CA ILE A 6 21.93 32.97 -26.40
C ILE A 6 22.39 31.67 -25.73
N LYS A 7 23.57 31.76 -25.14
CA LYS A 7 24.21 30.73 -24.31
C LYS A 7 23.39 30.57 -23.03
N ASN A 8 22.33 29.77 -23.08
CA ASN A 8 21.47 29.52 -21.93
C ASN A 8 22.14 28.49 -20.99
N LYS A 9 23.18 28.93 -20.28
CA LYS A 9 23.97 28.11 -19.33
C LYS A 9 23.20 27.75 -18.04
N GLY A 10 21.94 28.15 -17.90
CA GLY A 10 21.08 27.79 -16.76
C GLY A 10 20.00 26.75 -17.05
N GLY A 11 19.75 26.40 -18.32
CA GLY A 11 18.63 25.53 -18.70
C GLY A 11 18.89 24.03 -18.50
N ALA A 12 20.11 23.58 -18.76
CA ALA A 12 20.46 22.16 -18.75
C ALA A 12 20.54 21.56 -17.33
N LEU A 13 20.94 22.36 -16.33
CA LEU A 13 20.96 21.93 -14.93
C LEU A 13 19.56 21.86 -14.32
N TYR A 14 18.66 22.75 -14.74
CA TYR A 14 17.27 22.78 -14.25
C TYR A 14 16.44 21.63 -14.85
N SER A 15 16.65 21.31 -16.13
CA SER A 15 15.99 20.16 -16.78
C SER A 15 16.54 18.82 -16.28
N ALA A 16 17.84 18.72 -15.96
CA ALA A 16 18.42 17.53 -15.33
C ALA A 16 17.89 17.30 -13.91
N PHE A 17 17.71 18.36 -13.10
CA PHE A 17 17.11 18.24 -11.77
C PHE A 17 15.67 17.74 -11.81
N ILE A 18 14.88 18.20 -12.78
CA ILE A 18 13.49 17.75 -12.97
C ILE A 18 13.43 16.27 -13.40
N PHE A 19 14.35 15.82 -14.26
CA PHE A 19 14.39 14.42 -14.69
C PHE A 19 14.78 13.44 -13.58
N ILE A 20 15.68 13.83 -12.66
CA ILE A 20 16.06 13.00 -11.50
C ILE A 20 14.86 12.76 -10.55
N PHE A 21 13.87 13.66 -10.54
CA PHE A 21 12.64 13.49 -9.76
C PHE A 21 11.61 12.53 -10.39
N PHE A 22 11.73 12.19 -11.67
CA PHE A 22 10.77 11.33 -12.36
C PHE A 22 11.30 9.90 -12.63
N THR A 23 12.62 9.67 -12.54
CA THR A 23 13.23 8.36 -12.82
C THR A 23 13.61 7.55 -11.57
N SER A 24 13.55 8.14 -10.38
CA SER A 24 13.69 7.40 -9.13
C SER A 24 12.30 7.04 -8.61
N CYS A 25 12.09 5.76 -8.30
CA CYS A 25 10.92 5.31 -7.54
C CYS A 25 10.87 6.10 -6.22
N ILE A 26 10.07 7.17 -6.25
CA ILE A 26 9.59 8.01 -5.14
C ILE A 26 10.65 8.25 -4.05
N SER A 27 11.35 9.38 -4.17
CA SER A 27 12.26 9.90 -3.16
C SER A 27 11.63 9.88 -1.76
N ILE A 28 12.17 9.03 -0.87
CA ILE A 28 11.86 8.91 0.56
C ILE A 28 11.95 10.27 1.30
N SER A 29 12.56 11.28 0.68
CA SER A 29 12.57 12.67 1.15
C SER A 29 11.21 13.39 1.06
N LYS A 30 10.32 13.06 0.11
CA LYS A 30 8.93 13.58 0.07
C LYS A 30 8.03 12.91 1.12
N ILE A 31 8.44 11.75 1.61
CA ILE A 31 7.71 10.86 2.51
C ILE A 31 7.63 11.48 3.92
N ILE A 32 8.71 12.06 4.46
CA ILE A 32 8.72 12.66 5.81
C ILE A 32 7.83 13.92 5.96
N ILE A 33 7.71 14.75 4.91
CA ILE A 33 7.00 16.05 4.98
C ILE A 33 5.47 15.87 4.86
N GLY A 34 5.00 14.69 4.44
CA GLY A 34 3.57 14.39 4.24
C GLY A 34 2.90 13.57 5.34
N PHE A 35 3.67 12.94 6.24
CA PHE A 35 3.08 12.00 7.19
C PHE A 35 2.29 12.67 8.30
N LYS A 36 1.03 12.29 8.37
CA LYS A 36 0.18 12.61 9.50
C LYS A 36 0.33 11.50 10.52
N ASN A 37 0.46 11.88 11.79
CA ASN A 37 0.27 10.93 12.88
C ASN A 37 -1.11 10.27 12.71
N PRO A 38 -1.20 8.93 12.66
CA PRO A 38 -2.48 8.25 12.52
C PRO A 38 -3.38 8.61 13.70
N THR A 39 -4.65 8.85 13.41
CA THR A 39 -5.69 8.97 14.44
C THR A 39 -6.36 7.62 14.59
N VAL A 40 -6.61 7.20 15.83
CA VAL A 40 -7.41 6.00 16.11
C VAL A 40 -8.87 6.29 15.75
N ILE A 41 -9.47 5.49 14.87
CA ILE A 41 -10.82 5.66 14.35
C ILE A 41 -11.71 4.45 14.64
N THR A 42 -13.02 4.61 14.52
CA THR A 42 -13.97 3.48 14.55
C THR A 42 -14.17 2.86 13.17
N ILE A 43 -14.82 1.70 13.11
CA ILE A 43 -15.20 1.03 11.86
C ILE A 43 -16.16 1.90 11.04
N GLU A 44 -17.08 2.63 11.68
CA GLU A 44 -18.02 3.54 11.01
C GLU A 44 -17.30 4.73 10.38
N GLU A 45 -16.31 5.29 11.07
CA GLU A 45 -15.46 6.35 10.54
C GLU A 45 -14.63 5.83 9.34
N LEU A 46 -14.09 4.61 9.45
CA LEU A 46 -13.40 3.95 8.34
C LEU A 46 -14.32 3.75 7.13
N LYS A 47 -15.55 3.28 7.32
CA LYS A 47 -16.57 3.19 6.25
C LYS A 47 -16.80 4.53 5.56
N GLY A 48 -16.94 5.60 6.35
CA GLY A 48 -17.08 6.96 5.83
C GLY A 48 -15.89 7.40 4.98
N ILE A 49 -14.66 7.11 5.44
CA ILE A 49 -13.44 7.40 4.68
C ILE A 49 -13.39 6.58 3.38
N ARG A 50 -13.68 5.28 3.45
CA ARG A 50 -13.73 4.39 2.29
C ARG A 50 -14.66 4.95 1.23
N ASN A 51 -15.89 5.31 1.58
CA ASN A 51 -16.90 5.83 0.64
C ASN A 51 -16.53 7.17 0.00
N GLN A 52 -15.62 7.93 0.61
CA GLN A 52 -15.08 9.16 0.02
C GLN A 52 -13.93 8.89 -0.95
N ILE A 53 -13.23 7.76 -0.81
CA ILE A 53 -12.12 7.37 -1.68
C ILE A 53 -12.63 6.55 -2.87
N PHE A 54 -13.46 5.55 -2.58
CA PHE A 54 -13.97 4.57 -3.52
C PHE A 54 -15.48 4.71 -3.67
N ASN A 55 -15.94 4.72 -4.92
CA ASN A 55 -17.36 4.72 -5.28
C ASN A 55 -17.64 3.46 -6.10
N ASP A 56 -17.45 2.31 -5.47
CA ASP A 56 -17.61 0.98 -6.05
C ASP A 56 -18.21 0.02 -5.01
N ASP A 57 -18.61 -1.17 -5.46
CA ASP A 57 -19.17 -2.24 -4.62
C ASP A 57 -18.11 -3.26 -4.14
N ILE A 58 -16.82 -2.95 -4.31
CA ILE A 58 -15.74 -3.86 -3.95
C ILE A 58 -15.58 -3.88 -2.42
N GLY A 59 -15.60 -5.08 -1.84
CA GLY A 59 -15.39 -5.27 -0.41
C GLY A 59 -13.97 -4.85 0.02
N ASP A 60 -13.91 -3.94 0.98
CA ASP A 60 -12.68 -3.62 1.73
C ASP A 60 -12.61 -4.46 2.99
N TYR A 61 -11.40 -4.74 3.44
CA TYR A 61 -11.14 -5.56 4.61
C TYR A 61 -10.33 -4.80 5.65
N TYR A 62 -10.48 -5.19 6.90
CA TYR A 62 -9.66 -4.71 8.01
C TYR A 62 -9.30 -5.88 8.93
N TYR A 63 -8.27 -5.72 9.76
CA TYR A 63 -7.88 -6.76 10.71
C TYR A 63 -8.87 -6.82 11.89
N LYS A 64 -9.48 -7.99 12.10
CA LYS A 64 -10.50 -8.25 13.13
C LYS A 64 -10.04 -7.91 14.53
N GLU A 65 -8.87 -8.42 14.89
CA GLU A 65 -8.24 -8.22 16.19
C GLU A 65 -6.74 -8.07 15.95
N GLY A 66 -6.19 -6.99 16.49
CA GLY A 66 -4.76 -6.90 16.67
C GLY A 66 -4.33 -7.78 17.82
N ILE A 67 -3.15 -8.40 17.70
CA ILE A 67 -2.41 -8.76 18.92
C ILE A 67 -2.25 -7.43 19.66
N LYS A 68 -2.67 -7.36 20.92
CA LYS A 68 -2.73 -6.13 21.73
C LYS A 68 -1.31 -5.68 22.14
N ASP A 69 -0.41 -5.61 21.17
CA ASP A 69 1.00 -5.32 21.38
C ASP A 69 1.53 -4.39 20.29
N SER A 70 2.73 -3.87 20.56
CA SER A 70 3.43 -3.01 19.62
C SER A 70 3.91 -3.75 18.38
N ILE A 71 4.05 -5.09 18.42
CA ILE A 71 4.54 -5.91 17.31
C ILE A 71 3.50 -5.92 16.19
N PHE A 72 2.24 -6.18 16.50
CA PHE A 72 1.15 -6.11 15.54
C PHE A 72 1.00 -4.71 14.97
N LEU A 73 1.03 -3.67 15.81
CA LEU A 73 0.94 -2.29 15.33
C LEU A 73 2.10 -1.92 14.40
N ASN A 74 3.33 -2.37 14.70
CA ASN A 74 4.49 -2.16 13.83
C ASN A 74 4.33 -2.89 12.49
N LYS A 75 3.73 -4.09 12.50
CA LYS A 75 3.39 -4.82 11.28
C LYS A 75 2.38 -4.04 10.44
N ILE A 76 1.27 -3.57 11.02
CA ILE A 76 0.26 -2.77 10.31
C ILE A 76 0.87 -1.48 9.75
N LEU A 77 1.71 -0.82 10.54
CA LEU A 77 2.44 0.36 10.12
C LEU A 77 3.31 0.04 8.90
N SER A 78 4.15 -1.00 8.97
CA SER A 78 5.01 -1.43 7.87
C SER A 78 4.24 -1.76 6.59
N LEU A 79 3.09 -2.44 6.70
CA LEU A 79 2.22 -2.73 5.55
C LEU A 79 1.64 -1.47 4.91
N SER A 80 1.42 -0.42 5.71
CA SER A 80 0.98 0.89 5.20
C SER A 80 2.08 1.65 4.46
N PHE A 81 3.36 1.35 4.73
CA PHE A 81 4.53 1.93 4.07
C PHE A 81 4.96 1.14 2.84
N SER A 82 4.61 -0.15 2.73
CA SER A 82 5.04 -0.97 1.61
C SER A 82 4.32 -0.54 0.33
N GLY A 83 5.00 0.21 -0.53
CA GLY A 83 4.55 0.50 -1.90
C GLY A 83 4.60 -0.71 -2.84
N ASN A 84 4.75 -1.93 -2.31
CA ASN A 84 4.85 -3.17 -3.06
C ASN A 84 3.50 -3.88 -3.08
N LEU A 85 3.10 -4.37 -4.26
CA LEU A 85 1.97 -5.28 -4.35
C LEU A 85 2.34 -6.63 -3.76
N ASN A 86 1.42 -7.22 -3.01
CA ASN A 86 1.58 -8.58 -2.52
C ASN A 86 0.76 -9.50 -3.42
N ILE A 87 1.44 -10.16 -4.35
CA ILE A 87 0.82 -10.93 -5.42
C ILE A 87 0.95 -12.42 -5.10
N TYR A 88 -0.13 -13.17 -5.30
CA TYR A 88 -0.22 -14.61 -5.09
C TYR A 88 -0.74 -15.26 -6.35
N ASN A 89 -0.25 -16.45 -6.67
CA ASN A 89 -0.72 -17.23 -7.82
C ASN A 89 -2.04 -17.97 -7.51
N LYS A 90 -2.55 -18.73 -8.48
CA LYS A 90 -3.75 -19.60 -8.34
C LYS A 90 -3.66 -20.62 -7.21
N ASP A 91 -2.44 -21.06 -6.88
CA ASP A 91 -2.17 -21.97 -5.75
C ASP A 91 -2.02 -21.22 -4.42
N LYS A 92 -2.32 -19.92 -4.42
CA LYS A 92 -2.30 -19.02 -3.27
C LYS A 92 -0.93 -18.84 -2.62
N LYS A 93 0.14 -19.11 -3.36
CA LYS A 93 1.51 -18.87 -2.91
C LYS A 93 1.97 -17.51 -3.40
N LYS A 94 2.63 -16.76 -2.51
CA LYS A 94 3.16 -15.44 -2.85
C LYS A 94 4.26 -15.58 -3.89
N ILE A 95 4.16 -14.75 -4.91
CA ILE A 95 5.11 -14.70 -6.02
C ILE A 95 5.90 -13.39 -6.00
N PHE A 96 7.11 -13.46 -6.52
CA PHE A 96 8.02 -12.35 -6.74
C PHE A 96 8.58 -12.43 -8.15
N PHE A 97 8.97 -11.29 -8.71
CA PHE A 97 9.46 -11.20 -10.07
C PHE A 97 10.96 -10.86 -10.07
N LYS A 98 11.79 -11.74 -10.63
CA LYS A 98 13.27 -11.70 -10.51
C LYS A 98 13.91 -10.39 -10.98
N ASN A 99 13.27 -9.68 -11.91
CA ASN A 99 13.78 -8.45 -12.50
C ASN A 99 12.84 -7.26 -12.28
N SER A 100 11.85 -7.40 -11.40
CA SER A 100 10.95 -6.30 -11.09
C SER A 100 11.57 -5.37 -10.07
N THR A 101 11.52 -4.09 -10.38
CA THR A 101 11.89 -3.01 -9.47
C THR A 101 10.70 -2.17 -9.05
N CYS A 102 9.57 -2.32 -9.73
CA CYS A 102 8.37 -1.53 -9.49
C CYS A 102 7.09 -2.27 -9.89
N ILE A 103 5.94 -1.73 -9.44
CA ILE A 103 4.60 -2.27 -9.74
C ILE A 103 4.35 -2.44 -11.25
N ASN A 104 4.91 -1.57 -12.09
CA ASN A 104 4.71 -1.65 -13.54
C ASN A 104 5.39 -2.87 -14.15
N ASP A 105 6.56 -3.25 -13.62
CA ASP A 105 7.31 -4.43 -14.09
C ASP A 105 6.53 -5.71 -13.72
N ASP A 106 5.99 -5.78 -12.50
CA ASP A 106 5.15 -6.90 -12.04
C ASP A 106 3.95 -7.11 -12.96
N LEU A 107 3.28 -6.00 -13.30
CA LEU A 107 2.12 -5.96 -14.18
C LEU A 107 2.43 -6.47 -15.58
N GLU A 108 3.53 -5.99 -16.16
CA GLU A 108 3.97 -6.41 -17.49
C GLU A 108 4.28 -7.91 -17.53
N ILE A 109 4.96 -8.42 -16.50
CA ILE A 109 5.32 -9.84 -16.43
C ILE A 109 4.07 -10.72 -16.29
N ILE A 110 3.09 -10.31 -15.46
CA ILE A 110 1.82 -11.03 -15.29
C ILE A 110 1.03 -11.01 -16.60
N ASN A 111 0.86 -9.85 -17.22
CA ASN A 111 0.08 -9.72 -18.45
C ASN A 111 0.71 -10.47 -19.63
N LYS A 112 2.03 -10.66 -19.61
CA LYS A 112 2.76 -11.45 -20.62
C LYS A 112 2.90 -12.94 -20.26
N ASN A 113 2.44 -13.37 -19.08
CA ASN A 113 2.56 -14.74 -18.56
C ASN A 113 3.99 -15.32 -18.66
N ILE A 114 5.00 -14.55 -18.24
CA ILE A 114 6.41 -14.96 -18.36
C ILE A 114 6.84 -15.74 -17.11
N ASP A 115 6.46 -17.02 -17.03
CA ASP A 115 6.68 -17.88 -15.86
C ASP A 115 8.15 -18.00 -15.41
N SER A 116 9.11 -17.90 -16.34
CA SER A 116 10.55 -18.03 -16.04
C SER A 116 11.09 -16.93 -15.12
N LEU A 117 10.37 -15.82 -14.99
CA LEU A 117 10.72 -14.68 -14.13
C LEU A 117 10.09 -14.75 -12.74
N ILE A 118 9.30 -15.79 -12.46
CA ILE A 118 8.54 -15.91 -11.22
C ILE A 118 9.32 -16.74 -10.18
N TYR A 119 9.47 -16.18 -8.98
CA TYR A 119 9.89 -16.90 -7.78
C TYR A 119 8.70 -17.09 -6.86
N VAL A 120 8.49 -18.32 -6.39
CA VAL A 120 7.40 -18.67 -5.47
C VAL A 120 7.96 -18.82 -4.07
N SER A 121 7.40 -18.10 -3.11
CA SER A 121 7.76 -18.23 -1.69
C SER A 121 6.76 -19.13 -0.94
N ASN A 122 7.10 -19.45 0.31
CA ASN A 122 6.22 -20.19 1.21
C ASN A 122 5.17 -19.31 1.92
N ASP A 123 5.07 -18.02 1.58
CA ASP A 123 4.04 -17.15 2.14
C ASP A 123 2.68 -17.42 1.47
N ILE A 124 1.65 -17.74 2.26
CA ILE A 124 0.37 -18.26 1.78
C ILE A 124 -0.72 -17.18 1.95
N LEU A 125 -1.53 -16.96 0.91
CA LEU A 125 -2.61 -15.96 0.92
C LEU A 125 -3.57 -16.18 2.09
N ASP A 126 -3.96 -17.45 2.32
CA ASP A 126 -4.92 -17.84 3.35
C ASP A 126 -4.48 -17.36 4.75
N ASP A 127 -3.18 -17.35 5.04
CA ASP A 127 -2.64 -16.83 6.30
C ASP A 127 -2.74 -15.31 6.43
N LYS A 128 -2.74 -14.57 5.31
CA LYS A 128 -2.93 -13.12 5.33
C LYS A 128 -4.38 -12.73 5.54
N ILE A 129 -5.31 -13.53 5.01
CA ILE A 129 -6.72 -13.15 4.94
C ILE A 129 -7.58 -13.77 6.05
N LYS A 130 -7.12 -14.81 6.75
CA LYS A 130 -7.88 -15.48 7.83
C LYS A 130 -8.32 -14.56 8.98
N ASN A 131 -7.55 -13.51 9.25
CA ASN A 131 -7.82 -12.57 10.35
C ASN A 131 -8.51 -11.27 9.86
N LEU A 132 -9.03 -11.27 8.64
CA LEU A 132 -9.70 -10.12 8.06
C LEU A 132 -11.21 -10.19 8.25
N MET A 133 -11.81 -9.02 8.50
CA MET A 133 -13.24 -8.81 8.43
C MET A 133 -13.60 -7.93 7.26
N ASN A 134 -14.70 -8.27 6.58
CA ASN A 134 -15.26 -7.43 5.54
C ASN A 134 -15.85 -6.18 6.18
N LEU A 135 -15.45 -5.01 5.67
CA LEU A 135 -15.87 -3.72 6.18
C LEU A 135 -17.39 -3.55 6.09
N ASN A 136 -18.02 -3.97 4.98
CA ASN A 136 -19.44 -3.75 4.73
C ASN A 136 -20.33 -4.77 5.46
N LEU A 137 -19.92 -6.04 5.47
CA LEU A 137 -20.74 -7.14 5.99
C LEU A 137 -20.51 -7.41 7.48
N ASN A 138 -19.42 -6.88 8.06
CA ASN A 138 -18.98 -7.21 9.41
C ASN A 138 -18.87 -8.73 9.66
N GLU A 139 -18.57 -9.49 8.61
CA GLU A 139 -18.39 -10.92 8.65
C GLU A 139 -16.91 -11.27 8.44
N PRO A 140 -16.41 -12.35 9.07
CA PRO A 140 -15.10 -12.89 8.76
C PRO A 140 -15.02 -13.25 7.28
N ASN A 141 -13.88 -12.96 6.66
CA ASN A 141 -13.67 -13.34 5.29
C ASN A 141 -13.57 -14.88 5.18
N LYS A 142 -14.47 -15.50 4.42
CA LYS A 142 -14.36 -16.93 4.10
C LYS A 142 -13.62 -17.07 2.78
N ILE A 143 -12.51 -17.81 2.81
CA ILE A 143 -11.70 -18.13 1.63
C ILE A 143 -12.53 -18.77 0.51
N SER A 144 -13.54 -19.57 0.87
CA SER A 144 -14.49 -20.18 -0.07
C SER A 144 -15.28 -19.18 -0.91
N ASN A 145 -15.32 -17.91 -0.51
CA ASN A 145 -16.02 -16.86 -1.23
C ASN A 145 -15.19 -16.30 -2.40
N PHE A 146 -13.90 -16.65 -2.49
CA PHE A 146 -13.08 -16.29 -3.63
C PHE A 146 -13.25 -17.35 -4.72
N LYS A 147 -13.68 -16.91 -5.92
CA LYS A 147 -13.52 -17.72 -7.12
C LYS A 147 -12.04 -18.11 -7.30
N ASN A 148 -11.78 -19.18 -8.04
CA ASN A 148 -10.42 -19.51 -8.47
C ASN A 148 -10.00 -18.48 -9.53
N TYR A 149 -9.10 -17.57 -9.14
CA TYR A 149 -8.46 -16.60 -10.02
C TYR A 149 -7.03 -17.05 -10.29
N ASP A 150 -6.48 -16.67 -11.44
CA ASP A 150 -5.07 -16.95 -11.76
C ASP A 150 -4.13 -16.21 -10.81
N TYR A 151 -4.55 -15.01 -10.38
CA TYR A 151 -3.80 -14.17 -9.46
C TYR A 151 -4.68 -13.52 -8.39
N TYR A 152 -4.11 -13.35 -7.20
CA TYR A 152 -4.68 -12.57 -6.12
C TYR A 152 -3.69 -11.47 -5.72
N ILE A 153 -4.19 -10.25 -5.58
CA ILE A 153 -3.37 -9.08 -5.27
C ILE A 153 -3.88 -8.45 -4.01
N ILE A 154 -3.05 -8.45 -2.97
CA ILE A 154 -3.34 -7.67 -1.77
C ILE A 154 -2.82 -6.25 -1.98
N TYR A 155 -3.75 -5.30 -1.91
CA TYR A 155 -3.49 -3.88 -1.91
C TYR A 155 -3.76 -3.30 -0.52
N TYR A 156 -2.68 -2.89 0.16
CA TYR A 156 -2.77 -2.24 1.47
C TYR A 156 -2.98 -0.75 1.29
N TRP A 157 -3.90 -0.16 2.06
CA TRP A 157 -4.14 1.28 2.04
C TRP A 157 -4.42 1.84 3.44
N SER A 158 -4.11 3.11 3.64
CA SER A 158 -4.44 3.83 4.87
C SER A 158 -4.64 5.31 4.60
N SER A 159 -5.52 5.94 5.38
CA SER A 159 -5.89 7.34 5.22
C SER A 159 -4.81 8.32 5.73
N PHE A 160 -3.91 7.87 6.61
CA PHE A 160 -2.86 8.69 7.21
C PHE A 160 -1.57 8.76 6.37
N MET A 161 -1.36 7.78 5.49
CA MET A 161 -0.18 7.69 4.61
C MET A 161 -0.33 8.52 3.34
N ASN A 162 -1.45 8.34 2.65
CA ASN A 162 -1.64 8.88 1.30
C ASN A 162 -2.81 9.86 1.25
N LYS A 163 -2.74 10.83 0.34
CA LYS A 163 -3.90 11.65 0.00
C LYS A 163 -4.97 10.74 -0.61
N LYS A 164 -6.25 10.97 -0.28
CA LYS A 164 -7.39 10.21 -0.82
C LYS A 164 -7.34 10.03 -2.35
N ASN A 165 -7.00 11.10 -3.08
CA ASN A 165 -6.86 11.07 -4.54
C ASN A 165 -5.72 10.17 -5.01
N LEU A 166 -4.62 10.08 -4.26
CA LEU A 166 -3.50 9.20 -4.60
C LEU A 166 -3.93 7.74 -4.47
N ILE A 167 -4.54 7.37 -3.34
CA ILE A 167 -5.07 6.01 -3.11
C ILE A 167 -6.06 5.61 -4.21
N LYS A 168 -6.96 6.53 -4.58
CA LYS A 168 -7.94 6.32 -5.65
C LYS A 168 -7.26 6.09 -7.01
N ASN A 169 -6.24 6.89 -7.33
CA ASN A 169 -5.52 6.77 -8.59
C ASN A 169 -4.69 5.48 -8.68
N GLU A 170 -4.02 5.10 -7.59
CA GLU A 170 -3.28 3.83 -7.48
C GLU A 170 -4.21 2.65 -7.70
N PHE A 171 -5.37 2.64 -7.04
CA PHE A 171 -6.34 1.57 -7.22
C PHE A 171 -6.92 1.52 -8.64
N LYS A 172 -7.31 2.68 -9.20
CA LYS A 172 -7.80 2.76 -10.59
C LYS A 172 -6.75 2.25 -11.58
N PHE A 173 -5.48 2.55 -11.33
CA PHE A 173 -4.38 2.03 -12.13
C PHE A 173 -4.31 0.50 -12.05
N LEU A 174 -4.44 -0.10 -10.86
CA LEU A 174 -4.48 -1.56 -10.72
C LEU A 174 -5.66 -2.18 -11.47
N GLU A 175 -6.87 -1.62 -11.34
CA GLU A 175 -8.05 -2.12 -12.05
C GLU A 175 -7.92 -2.04 -13.58
N GLN A 176 -7.29 -0.98 -14.09
CA GLN A 176 -7.11 -0.81 -15.53
C GLN A 176 -6.07 -1.76 -16.13
N ASN A 177 -5.11 -2.21 -15.33
CA ASN A 177 -3.98 -2.99 -15.81
C ASN A 177 -4.05 -4.48 -15.45
N PHE A 178 -4.90 -4.88 -14.50
CA PHE A 178 -5.19 -6.28 -14.20
C PHE A 178 -6.55 -6.69 -14.77
N ASN A 179 -6.59 -7.75 -15.57
CA ASN A 179 -7.85 -8.32 -16.05
C ASN A 179 -8.66 -8.88 -14.87
N SER A 180 -9.84 -8.31 -14.60
CA SER A 180 -10.72 -8.68 -13.48
C SER A 180 -11.30 -10.09 -13.58
N GLU A 181 -11.24 -10.72 -14.76
CA GLU A 181 -11.61 -12.13 -14.96
C GLU A 181 -10.56 -13.09 -14.39
N ASN A 182 -9.27 -12.73 -14.52
CA ASN A 182 -8.14 -13.58 -14.14
C ASN A 182 -7.51 -13.16 -12.80
N CYS A 183 -7.79 -11.94 -12.34
CA CYS A 183 -7.17 -11.37 -11.15
C CYS A 183 -8.21 -10.88 -10.14
N LYS A 184 -7.95 -11.18 -8.87
CA LYS A 184 -8.70 -10.63 -7.74
C LYS A 184 -7.86 -9.66 -6.92
N ILE A 185 -8.27 -8.40 -6.88
CA ILE A 185 -7.71 -7.41 -5.96
C ILE A 185 -8.46 -7.50 -4.62
N ILE A 186 -7.70 -7.59 -3.53
CA ILE A 186 -8.15 -7.63 -2.13
C ILE A 186 -7.62 -6.37 -1.46
N ARG A 187 -8.52 -5.42 -1.15
CA ARG A 187 -8.17 -4.17 -0.49
C ARG A 187 -8.18 -4.34 1.02
N ILE A 188 -7.04 -4.10 1.66
CA ILE A 188 -6.91 -4.19 3.12
C ILE A 188 -6.57 -2.82 3.67
N ASN A 189 -7.44 -2.29 4.52
CA ASN A 189 -7.19 -1.07 5.25
C ASN A 189 -6.25 -1.32 6.44
N CYS A 190 -5.36 -0.36 6.66
CA CYS A 190 -4.37 -0.35 7.74
C CYS A 190 -4.47 0.88 8.64
N ASP A 191 -5.58 1.62 8.61
CA ASP A 191 -5.85 2.66 9.61
C ASP A 191 -5.97 2.04 11.00
N PHE A 192 -5.60 2.80 12.03
CA PHE A 192 -5.60 2.31 13.41
C PHE A 192 -7.00 2.32 13.99
N LEU A 193 -7.48 1.16 14.42
CA LEU A 193 -8.86 0.99 14.88
C LEU A 193 -8.96 0.91 16.40
N ASP A 194 -10.03 1.48 16.95
CA ASP A 194 -10.31 1.49 18.39
C ASP A 194 -10.62 0.09 18.97
N ILE A 195 -11.07 -0.82 18.10
CA ILE A 195 -11.27 -2.25 18.39
C ILE A 195 -9.96 -2.98 18.74
N TRP A 196 -8.78 -2.40 18.42
CA TRP A 196 -7.47 -2.98 18.76
C TRP A 196 -6.98 -2.56 20.16
N ASN A 197 -7.89 -2.28 21.08
CA ASN A 197 -7.60 -1.76 22.42
C ASN A 197 -6.91 -0.38 22.42
N LEU A 198 -7.20 0.45 21.41
CA LEU A 198 -6.66 1.80 21.27
C LEU A 198 -7.73 2.84 21.64
N GLU A 199 -7.33 3.94 22.27
CA GLU A 199 -8.22 5.02 22.67
C GLU A 199 -8.66 5.83 21.43
N LYS A 200 -9.96 5.78 21.11
CA LYS A 200 -10.56 6.49 19.96
C LYS A 200 -10.18 7.98 19.96
N GLY A 201 -9.88 8.52 18.79
CA GLY A 201 -9.61 9.94 18.58
C GLY A 201 -8.20 10.38 19.00
N LYS A 202 -7.43 9.52 19.68
CA LYS A 202 -6.03 9.81 19.98
C LYS A 202 -5.16 9.64 18.76
N LYS A 203 -4.13 10.48 18.68
CA LYS A 203 -3.09 10.39 17.65
C LYS A 203 -1.97 9.47 18.12
N ILE A 204 -1.59 8.51 17.31
CA ILE A 204 -0.40 7.69 17.52
C ILE A 204 0.80 8.48 17.03
N LYS A 205 1.67 8.87 17.96
CA LYS A 205 2.84 9.68 17.62
C LYS A 205 3.89 8.80 16.99
N LEU A 206 4.20 9.04 15.71
CA LEU A 206 5.31 8.40 15.03
C LEU A 206 6.62 9.08 15.40
N LYS A 207 7.68 8.29 15.52
CA LYS A 207 9.06 8.72 15.70
C LYS A 207 9.86 8.24 14.51
N PHE A 208 10.45 9.20 13.81
CA PHE A 208 11.39 8.94 12.73
C PHE A 208 12.80 9.07 13.30
N LYS A 209 13.61 8.03 13.15
CA LYS A 209 15.02 8.05 13.50
C LYS A 209 15.81 7.83 12.22
N ARG A 210 16.69 8.78 11.87
CA ARG A 210 17.64 8.57 10.77
C ARG A 210 18.62 7.49 11.21
N ASP A 211 18.75 6.45 10.40
CA ASP A 211 19.83 5.48 10.51
C ASP A 211 21.02 5.95 9.67
N ASN A 212 22.16 5.29 9.82
CA ASN A 212 23.30 5.53 8.92
C ASN A 212 22.88 5.22 7.47
N ASP A 213 23.43 5.95 6.50
CA ASP A 213 23.13 5.82 5.06
C ASP A 213 21.78 6.38 4.56
N ASP A 214 21.29 7.48 5.14
CA ASP A 214 20.08 8.20 4.67
C ASP A 214 18.74 7.44 4.77
N TYR A 215 18.74 6.29 5.44
CA TYR A 215 17.53 5.56 5.79
C TYR A 215 16.84 6.15 7.03
N TYR A 216 15.53 5.98 7.12
CA TYR A 216 14.73 6.40 8.27
C TYR A 216 13.96 5.22 8.84
N ASP A 217 14.22 4.91 10.10
CA ASP A 217 13.40 4.01 10.90
C ASP A 217 12.15 4.73 11.38
N VAL A 218 10.99 4.09 11.20
CA VAL A 218 9.72 4.56 11.73
C VAL A 218 9.30 3.67 12.90
N SER A 219 9.01 4.30 14.04
CA SER A 219 8.56 3.62 15.25
C SER A 219 7.48 4.42 15.97
N PHE A 220 6.83 3.83 16.97
CA PHE A 220 5.89 4.56 17.82
C PHE A 220 6.62 5.26 18.97
N LYS A 221 6.38 6.57 19.14
CA LYS A 221 6.78 7.31 20.34
C LYS A 221 5.91 6.96 21.54
N SER A 222 4.61 6.80 21.30
CA SER A 222 3.62 6.44 22.32
C SER A 222 2.41 5.80 21.65
N ILE A 223 1.90 4.72 22.23
CA ILE A 223 0.70 4.04 21.77
C ILE A 223 -0.43 4.35 22.78
N PRO A 224 -1.58 4.89 22.33
CA PRO A 224 -2.68 5.26 23.21
C PRO A 224 -3.54 4.02 23.53
N TRP A 225 -3.05 3.16 24.42
CA TRP A 225 -3.81 2.00 24.88
C TRP A 225 -5.01 2.43 25.74
N LYS A 226 -6.12 1.69 25.65
CA LYS A 226 -7.27 1.77 26.57
C LYS A 226 -6.94 1.12 27.91
#